data_AF-A0A2D6HD20-F1
#
_entry.id   AF-A0A2D6HD20-F1
#
_cell.length_a   1.000
_cell.length_b   1.000
_cell.length_c   1.000
_cell.angle_alpha   90.00
_cell.angle_beta   90.00
_cell.angle_gamma   90.00
#
_symmetry.space_group_name_H-M   'P 1'
#
loop_
_entity.id
_entity.type
_entity.pdbx_description
1 polymer ?
#
loop_
_entity_poly.entity_id
_entity_poly.type
_entity_poly.pdbx_seq_one_letter_code
_entity_poly.pdbx_strand_id
1 'polypeptide(L)'
;MLDLDLDGYVEEFGRVTEAYRTGEASEGLPADIGLARSLIPPGTGALRDFSYVGSEIPLFDASNCVACMECVTQCPDTAILGKVAPQEVVNEDLEAADSTEDLRGHWAVTRKFHGTREKQGQTPGLFGIFIDPTKCKGCAECVEVCGDHDALSMAPKSKPTMSEARSAMEHFQRLPDTPEEFIREKVAADRMLACERSLLYVGGAGSCAGCGEASALRMLMAQLGWTVGRENIGLVAATGCNTVYSSTYPYNPFMVPWTNSLFENAPAMAMGVRKRWDQRGWGDKALWVIGGDGALFDIGFGSLSRMLASGLNIKVLVLDTQVYSNTGGQASTASFTGQAAKMSPHGKVQKGKAEARKEIAMIAMMHPDTYVAQTTAAHTNHFYRVIAEAQSFDGPALVVTYTTCQPEHGVGDECAAQQAKLAVESRAFPLLSFDPSRGDRISERLDLKGNPSIKADWHSDKEGNQIDFLTFARSEGRFAKQFAADGAPTEEIQLARDRSLATWRTLQELAGLLPV
;
A
#
# COMPACT_ATOMS: atom_id res chain seq x y z
N MET A 1 35.67 4.44 -16.12
CA MET A 1 34.20 4.33 -16.02
C MET A 1 33.67 5.27 -17.06
N LEU A 2 32.75 4.85 -17.95
CA LEU A 2 32.16 5.78 -18.91
C LEU A 2 31.36 6.81 -18.10
N ASP A 3 31.76 8.08 -18.15
CA ASP A 3 31.01 9.15 -17.51
C ASP A 3 29.64 9.24 -18.19
N LEU A 4 28.59 9.31 -17.38
CA LEU A 4 27.21 9.48 -17.83
C LEU A 4 26.75 10.83 -17.30
N ASP A 5 26.38 11.73 -18.22
CA ASP A 5 25.64 12.93 -17.89
C ASP A 5 24.24 12.52 -17.43
N LEU A 6 24.01 12.55 -16.12
CA LEU A 6 22.75 12.11 -15.52
C LEU A 6 21.63 13.09 -15.82
N ASP A 7 21.91 14.39 -15.80
CA ASP A 7 20.89 15.42 -16.00
C ASP A 7 20.42 15.38 -17.46
N GLY A 8 21.36 15.37 -18.41
CA GLY A 8 21.04 15.18 -19.83
C GLY A 8 20.30 13.87 -20.11
N TYR A 9 20.69 12.76 -19.47
CA TYR A 9 20.00 11.48 -19.63
C TYR A 9 18.54 11.54 -19.16
N VAL A 10 18.27 12.23 -18.03
CA VAL A 10 16.91 12.40 -17.51
C VAL A 10 16.08 13.30 -18.41
N GLU A 11 16.64 14.43 -18.87
CA GLU A 11 15.96 15.37 -19.77
C GLU A 11 15.56 14.70 -21.09
N GLU A 12 16.45 13.89 -21.67
CA GLU A 12 16.19 13.19 -22.92
C GLU A 12 15.32 11.94 -22.76
N PHE A 13 15.11 11.43 -21.53
CA PHE A 13 14.44 10.15 -21.30
C PHE A 13 13.00 10.11 -21.83
N GLY A 14 12.35 11.28 -21.99
CA GLY A 14 11.06 11.40 -22.65
C GLY A 14 10.99 10.72 -24.02
N ARG A 15 12.11 10.71 -24.77
CA ARG A 15 12.23 9.99 -26.06
C ARG A 15 12.02 8.48 -25.91
N VAL A 16 12.48 7.92 -24.80
CA VAL A 16 12.39 6.48 -24.50
C VAL A 16 10.95 6.12 -24.16
N THR A 17 10.33 6.88 -23.25
CA THR A 17 8.94 6.63 -22.86
C THR A 17 7.99 6.76 -24.05
N GLU A 18 8.23 7.74 -24.92
CA GLU A 18 7.43 7.93 -26.13
C GLU A 18 7.59 6.77 -27.11
N ALA A 19 8.82 6.35 -27.41
CA ALA A 19 9.06 5.22 -28.31
C ALA A 19 8.45 3.90 -27.81
N TYR A 20 8.44 3.67 -26.48
CA TYR A 20 7.73 2.53 -25.88
C TYR A 20 6.22 2.67 -25.98
N ARG A 21 5.69 3.89 -25.88
CA ARG A 21 4.26 4.17 -26.00
C ARG A 21 3.77 3.98 -27.44
N THR A 22 4.56 4.36 -28.45
CA THR A 22 4.22 4.18 -29.87
C THR A 22 4.53 2.79 -30.41
N GLY A 23 5.33 2.00 -29.68
CA GLY A 23 5.76 0.66 -30.10
C GLY A 23 6.96 0.66 -31.05
N GLU A 24 7.62 1.81 -31.23
CA GLU A 24 8.76 1.99 -32.15
C GLU A 24 10.12 1.81 -31.45
N ALA A 25 10.11 1.48 -30.15
CA ALA A 25 11.30 1.36 -29.32
C ALA A 25 12.39 0.44 -29.91
N SER A 26 11.99 -0.70 -30.50
CA SER A 26 12.92 -1.66 -31.10
C SER A 26 13.59 -1.18 -32.39
N GLU A 27 13.03 -0.16 -33.04
CA GLU A 27 13.49 0.34 -34.34
C GLU A 27 14.31 1.64 -34.20
N GLY A 28 13.95 2.49 -33.23
CA GLY A 28 14.46 3.86 -33.15
C GLY A 28 15.37 4.18 -31.96
N LEU A 29 15.43 3.34 -30.92
CA LEU A 29 16.22 3.68 -29.74
C LEU A 29 17.69 3.25 -29.90
N PRO A 30 18.66 4.19 -29.78
CA PRO A 30 20.08 3.84 -29.79
C PRO A 30 20.44 3.05 -28.52
N ALA A 31 21.48 2.23 -28.63
CA ALA A 31 22.16 1.74 -27.44
C ALA A 31 22.82 2.93 -26.72
N ASP A 32 22.45 3.17 -25.47
CA ASP A 32 23.03 4.24 -24.65
C ASP A 32 23.59 3.72 -23.32
N ILE A 33 24.42 4.55 -22.68
CA ILE A 33 25.14 4.20 -21.45
C ILE A 33 24.16 4.02 -20.27
N GLY A 34 23.03 4.73 -20.25
CA GLY A 34 22.03 4.60 -19.20
C GLY A 34 21.36 3.23 -19.22
N LEU A 35 20.94 2.77 -20.41
CA LEU A 35 20.40 1.42 -20.62
C LEU A 35 21.45 0.34 -20.31
N ALA A 36 22.70 0.52 -20.73
CA ALA A 36 23.80 -0.39 -20.42
C ALA A 36 24.07 -0.53 -18.90
N ARG A 37 23.64 0.47 -18.10
CA ARG A 37 23.71 0.48 -16.64
C ARG A 37 22.38 0.16 -15.96
N SER A 38 21.34 -0.17 -16.74
CA SER A 38 19.99 -0.47 -16.26
C SER A 38 19.38 0.65 -15.41
N LEU A 39 19.59 1.90 -15.82
CA LEU A 39 19.06 3.07 -15.12
C LEU A 39 17.69 3.46 -15.68
N ILE A 40 16.78 3.81 -14.78
CA ILE A 40 15.47 4.40 -15.09
C ILE A 40 15.36 5.65 -14.21
N PRO A 41 15.11 6.84 -14.80
CA PRO A 41 14.84 8.03 -14.01
C PRO A 41 13.68 7.84 -13.02
N PRO A 42 13.71 8.50 -11.85
CA PRO A 42 12.60 8.43 -10.90
C PRO A 42 11.33 9.03 -11.49
N GLY A 43 10.17 8.46 -11.15
CA GLY A 43 8.87 9.03 -11.48
C GLY A 43 8.43 8.92 -12.95
N THR A 44 9.13 8.17 -13.81
CA THR A 44 8.71 7.99 -15.22
C THR A 44 7.34 7.34 -15.36
N GLY A 45 6.82 6.69 -14.31
CA GLY A 45 5.44 6.21 -14.25
C GLY A 45 4.39 7.31 -14.46
N ALA A 46 4.70 8.58 -14.12
CA ALA A 46 3.79 9.70 -14.37
C ALA A 46 3.43 9.86 -15.86
N LEU A 47 4.33 9.45 -16.78
CA LEU A 47 4.14 9.53 -18.22
C LEU A 47 3.33 8.37 -18.81
N ARG A 48 3.02 7.35 -18.01
CA ARG A 48 2.26 6.19 -18.47
C ARG A 48 0.76 6.47 -18.43
N ASP A 49 0.07 6.16 -19.52
CA ASP A 49 -1.39 6.30 -19.63
C ASP A 49 -2.08 4.93 -19.48
N PHE A 50 -3.09 4.88 -18.63
CA PHE A 50 -4.00 3.75 -18.39
C PHE A 50 -5.47 4.14 -18.62
N SER A 51 -5.73 5.26 -19.28
CA SER A 51 -7.10 5.72 -19.58
C SER A 51 -7.92 4.69 -20.36
N TYR A 52 -7.26 3.86 -21.16
CA TYR A 52 -7.83 2.74 -21.91
C TYR A 52 -8.06 1.46 -21.10
N VAL A 53 -7.63 1.41 -19.84
CA VAL A 53 -7.80 0.26 -18.93
C VAL A 53 -9.07 0.42 -18.11
N GLY A 54 -9.88 -0.64 -18.01
CA GLY A 54 -11.18 -0.61 -17.33
C GLY A 54 -12.24 0.17 -18.11
N SER A 55 -13.50 -0.18 -17.92
CA SER A 55 -14.64 0.46 -18.63
C SER A 55 -15.23 1.65 -17.89
N GLU A 56 -14.88 1.82 -16.61
CA GLU A 56 -15.52 2.79 -15.71
C GLU A 56 -14.50 3.65 -14.95
N ILE A 57 -14.94 4.80 -14.48
CA ILE A 57 -14.17 5.79 -13.71
C ILE A 57 -15.08 6.37 -12.61
N PRO A 58 -14.56 6.68 -11.41
CA PRO A 58 -15.36 7.28 -10.36
C PRO A 58 -15.79 8.71 -10.70
N LEU A 59 -17.07 9.02 -10.50
CA LEU A 59 -17.65 10.36 -10.45
C LEU A 59 -17.74 10.83 -9.01
N PHE A 60 -17.53 12.13 -8.81
CA PHE A 60 -17.55 12.75 -7.49
C PHE A 60 -18.81 13.61 -7.29
N ASP A 61 -19.49 13.40 -6.17
CA ASP A 61 -20.57 14.26 -5.69
C ASP A 61 -20.12 15.02 -4.44
N ALA A 62 -19.86 16.32 -4.62
CA ALA A 62 -19.42 17.21 -3.55
C ALA A 62 -20.44 17.38 -2.41
N SER A 63 -21.73 17.19 -2.66
CA SER A 63 -22.78 17.42 -1.66
C SER A 63 -22.74 16.41 -0.50
N ASN A 64 -22.25 15.21 -0.78
CA ASN A 64 -22.16 14.09 0.14
C ASN A 64 -20.78 13.97 0.81
N CYS A 65 -19.77 14.68 0.30
CA CYS A 65 -18.40 14.50 0.75
C CYS A 65 -18.14 15.08 2.15
N VAL A 66 -17.57 14.25 3.04
CA VAL A 66 -17.19 14.65 4.41
C VAL A 66 -15.70 14.96 4.59
N ALA A 67 -14.91 14.91 3.50
CA ALA A 67 -13.46 15.07 3.51
C ALA A 67 -12.71 14.10 4.45
N CYS A 68 -13.05 12.81 4.41
CA CYS A 68 -12.39 11.76 5.19
C CYS A 68 -11.02 11.33 4.63
N MET A 69 -10.77 11.57 3.33
CA MET A 69 -9.56 11.17 2.60
C MET A 69 -9.33 9.65 2.46
N GLU A 70 -10.33 8.81 2.77
CA GLU A 70 -10.20 7.35 2.63
C GLU A 70 -10.06 6.92 1.17
N CYS A 71 -10.85 7.48 0.26
CA CYS A 71 -10.76 7.22 -1.17
C CYS A 71 -9.38 7.54 -1.75
N VAL A 72 -8.77 8.65 -1.31
CA VAL A 72 -7.39 9.04 -1.66
C VAL A 72 -6.38 8.10 -1.02
N THR A 73 -6.61 7.64 0.22
CA THR A 73 -5.67 6.77 0.96
C THR A 73 -5.69 5.31 0.50
N GLN A 74 -6.80 4.81 -0.03
CA GLN A 74 -6.90 3.41 -0.45
C GLN A 74 -6.62 3.21 -1.94
N CYS A 75 -6.60 4.28 -2.74
CA CYS A 75 -6.25 4.19 -4.15
C CYS A 75 -4.83 3.60 -4.36
N PRO A 76 -4.66 2.53 -5.14
CA PRO A 76 -3.35 1.92 -5.39
C PRO A 76 -2.48 2.70 -6.38
N ASP A 77 -3.10 3.48 -7.27
CA ASP A 77 -2.44 4.05 -8.45
C ASP A 77 -2.22 5.57 -8.39
N THR A 78 -2.48 6.21 -7.24
CA THR A 78 -2.44 7.68 -7.12
C THR A 78 -3.40 8.37 -8.11
N ALA A 79 -4.50 7.69 -8.46
CA ALA A 79 -5.43 8.14 -9.50
C ALA A 79 -6.55 9.05 -8.97
N ILE A 80 -6.64 9.25 -7.66
CA ILE A 80 -7.60 10.15 -7.01
C ILE A 80 -6.86 10.96 -5.96
N LEU A 81 -6.98 12.28 -6.06
CA LEU A 81 -6.24 13.26 -5.28
C LEU A 81 -7.21 14.20 -4.56
N GLY A 82 -6.84 14.57 -3.34
CA GLY A 82 -7.56 15.57 -2.56
C GLY A 82 -6.78 16.89 -2.53
N LYS A 83 -7.48 18.01 -2.57
CA LYS A 83 -6.89 19.35 -2.37
C LYS A 83 -7.77 20.17 -1.43
N VAL A 84 -7.16 21.02 -0.61
CA VAL A 84 -7.87 22.07 0.11
C VAL A 84 -7.29 23.41 -0.29
N ALA A 85 -8.15 24.35 -0.66
CA ALA A 85 -7.75 25.71 -0.99
C ALA A 85 -8.69 26.72 -0.33
N PRO A 86 -8.22 27.92 0.02
CA PRO A 86 -9.08 29.01 0.49
C PRO A 86 -10.23 29.25 -0.49
N GLN A 87 -11.43 29.50 0.03
CA GLN A 87 -12.62 29.67 -0.79
C GLN A 87 -12.47 30.78 -1.85
N GLU A 88 -11.80 31.88 -1.50
CA GLU A 88 -11.56 33.01 -2.42
C GLU A 88 -10.68 32.58 -3.60
N VAL A 89 -9.57 31.89 -3.33
CA VAL A 89 -8.64 31.37 -4.36
C VAL A 89 -9.36 30.42 -5.32
N VAL A 90 -10.22 29.55 -4.80
CA VAL A 90 -11.00 28.63 -5.63
C VAL A 90 -11.97 29.40 -6.53
N ASN A 91 -12.71 30.36 -5.97
CA ASN A 91 -13.66 31.15 -6.76
C ASN A 91 -12.96 31.98 -7.84
N GLU A 92 -11.84 32.63 -7.53
CA GLU A 92 -11.04 33.38 -8.51
C GLU A 92 -10.53 32.47 -9.64
N ASP A 93 -10.03 31.28 -9.29
CA ASP A 93 -9.51 30.33 -10.27
C ASP A 93 -10.60 29.74 -11.19
N LEU A 94 -11.81 29.54 -10.65
CA LEU A 94 -13.01 29.13 -11.38
C LEU A 94 -13.53 30.23 -12.30
N GLU A 95 -13.51 31.49 -11.87
CA GLU A 95 -13.89 32.65 -12.72
C GLU A 95 -12.89 32.90 -13.85
N ALA A 96 -11.60 32.62 -13.60
CA ALA A 96 -10.56 32.73 -14.61
C ALA A 96 -10.48 31.51 -15.54
N ALA A 97 -11.13 30.40 -15.21
CA ALA A 97 -11.09 29.18 -16.00
C ALA A 97 -11.91 29.34 -17.29
N ASP A 98 -11.25 29.25 -18.45
CA ASP A 98 -11.93 29.11 -19.75
C ASP A 98 -12.25 27.62 -20.00
N SER A 99 -13.19 27.08 -19.21
CA SER A 99 -13.64 25.68 -19.30
C SER A 99 -15.15 25.61 -19.53
N THR A 100 -15.58 24.68 -20.39
CA THR A 100 -16.99 24.38 -20.62
C THR A 100 -17.57 23.38 -19.63
N GLU A 101 -16.71 22.76 -18.80
CA GLU A 101 -17.07 21.74 -17.81
C GLU A 101 -17.38 22.38 -16.44
N ASP A 102 -18.26 21.77 -15.64
CA ASP A 102 -18.58 22.28 -14.29
C ASP A 102 -17.50 21.89 -13.27
N LEU A 103 -16.46 22.73 -13.18
CA LEU A 103 -15.41 22.57 -12.18
C LEU A 103 -15.87 22.86 -10.75
N ARG A 104 -16.99 23.57 -10.54
CA ARG A 104 -17.50 23.90 -9.20
C ARG A 104 -18.05 22.65 -8.51
N GLY A 105 -18.59 21.70 -9.28
CA GLY A 105 -19.04 20.39 -8.80
C GLY A 105 -17.95 19.58 -8.09
N HIS A 106 -16.67 19.90 -8.30
CA HIS A 106 -15.55 19.23 -7.64
C HIS A 106 -15.21 19.76 -6.24
N TRP A 107 -15.89 20.80 -5.75
CA TRP A 107 -15.56 21.45 -4.48
C TRP A 107 -16.68 21.31 -3.45
N ALA A 108 -16.37 20.60 -2.36
CA ALA A 108 -17.26 20.37 -1.23
C ALA A 108 -17.06 21.41 -0.11
N VAL A 109 -18.19 21.93 0.39
CA VAL A 109 -18.25 22.73 1.62
C VAL A 109 -18.35 21.76 2.80
N THR A 110 -17.24 21.50 3.47
CA THR A 110 -17.21 20.50 4.56
C THR A 110 -17.16 21.15 5.93
N ARG A 111 -17.74 20.48 6.94
CA ARG A 111 -17.64 20.92 8.35
C ARG A 111 -16.18 21.08 8.79
N LYS A 112 -15.29 20.22 8.27
CA LYS A 112 -13.88 20.12 8.66
C LYS A 112 -13.04 21.31 8.20
N PHE A 113 -13.18 21.72 6.93
CA PHE A 113 -12.34 22.76 6.33
C PHE A 113 -13.04 24.11 6.15
N HIS A 114 -14.37 24.13 6.19
CA HIS A 114 -15.15 25.35 6.07
C HIS A 114 -15.80 25.73 7.41
N GLY A 115 -16.87 25.02 7.79
CA GLY A 115 -17.73 25.45 8.90
C GLY A 115 -17.08 25.52 10.28
N THR A 116 -16.03 24.73 10.56
CA THR A 116 -15.27 24.84 11.82
C THR A 116 -14.35 26.05 11.81
N ARG A 117 -13.72 26.36 10.67
CA ARG A 117 -12.79 27.49 10.52
C ARG A 117 -13.53 28.82 10.54
N GLU A 118 -14.66 28.92 9.86
CA GLU A 118 -15.53 30.09 9.87
C GLU A 118 -15.96 30.45 11.30
N LYS A 119 -16.39 29.45 12.09
CA LYS A 119 -16.73 29.63 13.52
C LYS A 119 -15.54 30.06 14.39
N GLN A 120 -14.32 29.74 13.97
CA GLN A 120 -13.08 30.12 14.66
C GLN A 120 -12.51 31.45 14.15
N GLY A 121 -13.19 32.14 13.22
CA GLY A 121 -12.69 33.36 12.58
C GLY A 121 -11.45 33.13 11.71
N GLN A 122 -11.24 31.91 11.24
CA GLN A 122 -10.16 31.53 10.34
C GLN A 122 -10.68 31.49 8.89
N THR A 123 -9.77 31.61 7.92
CA THR A 123 -10.08 31.54 6.49
C THR A 123 -10.77 30.20 6.16
N PRO A 124 -12.00 30.22 5.61
CA PRO A 124 -12.69 28.99 5.21
C PRO A 124 -12.04 28.41 3.95
N GLY A 125 -11.86 27.09 3.95
CA GLY A 125 -11.35 26.33 2.81
C GLY A 125 -12.41 25.45 2.18
N LEU A 126 -12.33 25.25 0.87
CA LEU A 126 -13.09 24.25 0.14
C LEU A 126 -12.24 22.99 -0.03
N PHE A 127 -12.88 21.83 0.02
CA PHE A 127 -12.22 20.53 -0.18
C PHE A 127 -12.61 19.97 -1.54
N GLY A 128 -11.64 19.59 -2.35
CA GLY A 128 -11.90 19.02 -3.67
C GLY A 128 -11.34 17.62 -3.84
N ILE A 129 -12.02 16.84 -4.69
CA ILE A 129 -11.59 15.52 -5.16
C ILE A 129 -11.42 15.55 -6.68
N PHE A 130 -10.26 15.08 -7.13
CA PHE A 130 -9.85 15.11 -8.53
C PHE A 130 -9.37 13.73 -8.95
N ILE A 131 -9.92 13.22 -10.05
CA ILE A 131 -9.63 11.89 -10.55
C ILE A 131 -8.74 12.06 -11.78
N ASP A 132 -7.54 11.48 -11.76
CA ASP A 132 -6.65 11.43 -12.91
C ASP A 132 -7.10 10.28 -13.85
N PRO A 133 -7.70 10.60 -15.02
CA PRO A 133 -8.18 9.57 -15.93
C PRO A 133 -7.05 8.76 -16.58
N THR A 134 -5.82 9.28 -16.58
CA THR A 134 -4.64 8.58 -17.13
C THR A 134 -4.06 7.54 -16.17
N LYS A 135 -4.43 7.60 -14.89
CA LYS A 135 -3.94 6.67 -13.86
C LYS A 135 -5.04 5.74 -13.38
N CYS A 136 -6.30 6.14 -13.48
CA CYS A 136 -7.43 5.35 -13.00
C CYS A 136 -7.70 4.11 -13.87
N LYS A 137 -7.55 2.93 -13.26
CA LYS A 137 -7.84 1.62 -13.88
C LYS A 137 -9.27 1.13 -13.65
N GLY A 138 -10.10 1.89 -12.94
CA GLY A 138 -11.51 1.55 -12.73
C GLY A 138 -11.77 0.48 -11.67
N CYS A 139 -10.87 0.28 -10.69
CA CYS A 139 -11.00 -0.76 -9.66
C CYS A 139 -12.12 -0.55 -8.63
N ALA A 140 -12.76 0.63 -8.61
CA ALA A 140 -13.81 0.99 -7.65
C ALA A 140 -13.46 0.93 -6.14
N GLU A 141 -12.22 0.62 -5.75
CA GLU A 141 -11.77 0.63 -4.35
C GLU A 141 -12.10 1.96 -3.63
N CYS A 142 -11.93 3.09 -4.31
CA CYS A 142 -12.26 4.42 -3.78
C CYS A 142 -13.76 4.62 -3.52
N VAL A 143 -14.62 3.95 -4.28
CA VAL A 143 -16.09 3.97 -4.10
C VAL A 143 -16.47 3.09 -2.92
N GLU A 144 -15.92 1.86 -2.86
CA GLU A 144 -16.18 0.91 -1.77
C GLU A 144 -15.83 1.53 -0.40
N VAL A 145 -14.68 2.18 -0.29
CA VAL A 145 -14.26 2.84 0.97
C VAL A 145 -14.97 4.17 1.24
N CYS A 146 -15.66 4.74 0.24
CA CYS A 146 -16.56 5.86 0.47
C CYS A 146 -17.79 5.39 1.25
N GLY A 147 -18.25 4.16 1.00
CA GLY A 147 -19.33 3.50 1.73
C GLY A 147 -20.58 4.36 1.83
N ASP A 148 -21.20 4.38 3.02
CA ASP A 148 -22.46 5.09 3.32
C ASP A 148 -22.41 6.62 3.10
N HIS A 149 -21.26 7.19 2.74
CA HIS A 149 -21.19 8.59 2.33
C HIS A 149 -21.79 8.82 0.95
N ASP A 150 -21.72 7.85 0.02
CA ASP A 150 -22.23 7.98 -1.36
C ASP A 150 -21.72 9.25 -2.09
N ALA A 151 -20.49 9.67 -1.80
CA ALA A 151 -19.85 10.81 -2.48
C ALA A 151 -19.10 10.40 -3.75
N LEU A 152 -18.98 9.10 -4.02
CA LEU A 152 -18.36 8.55 -5.21
C LEU A 152 -19.23 7.45 -5.80
N SER A 153 -19.31 7.38 -7.12
CA SER A 153 -20.00 6.32 -7.86
C SER A 153 -19.25 5.98 -9.14
N MET A 154 -19.31 4.74 -9.62
CA MET A 154 -18.69 4.37 -10.88
C MET A 154 -19.56 4.79 -12.06
N ALA A 155 -18.95 5.35 -13.10
CA ALA A 155 -19.60 5.68 -14.36
C ALA A 155 -18.79 5.19 -15.57
N PRO A 156 -19.44 4.90 -16.71
CA PRO A 156 -18.74 4.51 -17.92
C PRO A 156 -17.75 5.58 -18.41
N LYS A 157 -16.59 5.16 -18.91
CA LYS A 157 -15.58 6.02 -19.56
C LYS A 157 -16.07 6.49 -20.93
N SER A 158 -17.04 7.40 -20.93
CA SER A 158 -17.55 8.07 -22.13
C SER A 158 -16.69 9.27 -22.52
N LYS A 159 -16.83 9.79 -23.74
CA LYS A 159 -16.13 11.01 -24.17
C LYS A 159 -16.39 12.20 -23.24
N PRO A 160 -17.65 12.54 -22.87
CA PRO A 160 -17.95 13.55 -21.86
C PRO A 160 -17.25 13.30 -20.52
N THR A 161 -17.43 12.11 -19.93
CA THR A 161 -16.87 11.78 -18.61
C THR A 161 -15.34 11.91 -18.57
N MET A 162 -14.67 11.48 -19.63
CA MET A 162 -13.21 11.60 -19.73
C MET A 162 -12.73 13.02 -20.05
N SER A 163 -13.57 13.85 -20.67
CA SER A 163 -13.32 15.28 -20.90
C SER A 163 -13.36 16.02 -19.57
N GLU A 164 -14.45 15.84 -18.81
CA GLU A 164 -14.66 16.41 -17.49
C GLU A 164 -13.53 16.04 -16.52
N ALA A 165 -13.19 14.74 -16.41
CA ALA A 165 -12.09 14.29 -15.54
C ALA A 165 -10.73 14.90 -15.92
N ARG A 166 -10.45 15.10 -17.21
CA ARG A 166 -9.22 15.78 -17.66
C ARG A 166 -9.22 17.25 -17.26
N SER A 167 -10.30 17.98 -17.54
CA SER A 167 -10.42 19.40 -17.16
C SER A 167 -10.34 19.60 -15.65
N ALA A 168 -10.95 18.70 -14.86
CA ALA A 168 -10.84 18.72 -13.40
C ALA A 168 -9.39 18.49 -12.93
N MET A 169 -8.67 17.56 -13.55
CA MET A 169 -7.27 17.29 -13.22
C MET A 169 -6.34 18.45 -13.63
N GLU A 170 -6.58 19.08 -14.78
CA GLU A 170 -5.87 20.29 -15.21
C GLU A 170 -6.10 21.46 -14.24
N HIS A 171 -7.34 21.62 -13.75
CA HIS A 171 -7.67 22.58 -12.70
C HIS A 171 -6.92 22.29 -11.39
N PHE A 172 -6.87 21.02 -10.96
CA PHE A 172 -6.06 20.60 -9.81
C PHE A 172 -4.58 20.98 -9.96
N GLN A 173 -3.99 20.76 -11.14
CA GLN A 173 -2.58 21.03 -11.41
C GLN A 173 -2.24 22.53 -11.48
N ARG A 174 -3.18 23.38 -11.91
CA ARG A 174 -3.01 24.84 -11.97
C ARG A 174 -3.03 25.48 -10.58
N LEU A 175 -3.85 24.95 -9.68
CA LEU A 175 -3.98 25.48 -8.33
C LEU A 175 -2.69 25.29 -7.51
N PRO A 176 -2.37 26.24 -6.60
CA PRO A 176 -1.26 26.06 -5.67
C PRO A 176 -1.48 24.86 -4.76
N ASP A 177 -0.42 24.46 -4.06
CA ASP A 177 -0.49 23.42 -3.04
C ASP A 177 -1.42 23.79 -1.89
N THR A 178 -1.95 22.76 -1.22
CA THR A 178 -2.79 22.94 -0.03
C THR A 178 -2.00 23.71 1.04
N PRO A 179 -2.50 24.85 1.54
CA PRO A 179 -1.79 25.58 2.59
C PRO A 179 -1.65 24.76 3.88
N GLU A 180 -0.50 24.88 4.55
CA GLU A 180 -0.16 24.13 5.78
C GLU A 180 -1.23 24.22 6.87
N GLU A 181 -1.91 25.35 6.98
CA GLU A 181 -2.97 25.57 7.96
C GLU A 181 -4.19 24.65 7.79
N PHE A 182 -4.36 24.03 6.62
CA PHE A 182 -5.38 23.03 6.36
C PHE A 182 -4.87 21.59 6.57
N ILE A 183 -3.58 21.37 6.76
CA ILE A 183 -3.00 20.04 6.88
C ILE A 183 -2.84 19.68 8.35
N ARG A 184 -3.70 18.78 8.84
CA ARG A 184 -3.72 18.38 10.25
C ARG A 184 -2.87 17.14 10.47
N GLU A 185 -1.66 17.31 10.97
CA GLU A 185 -0.69 16.21 11.18
C GLU A 185 -1.20 15.06 12.06
N LYS A 186 -2.12 15.37 12.99
CA LYS A 186 -2.76 14.38 13.88
C LYS A 186 -3.74 13.46 13.17
N VAL A 187 -4.24 13.86 12.00
CA VAL A 187 -5.16 13.06 11.19
C VAL A 187 -4.33 12.43 10.08
N ALA A 188 -4.02 11.14 10.23
CA ALA A 188 -3.03 10.49 9.37
C ALA A 188 -3.41 10.53 7.88
N ALA A 189 -4.71 10.49 7.55
CA ALA A 189 -5.19 10.60 6.17
C ALA A 189 -5.01 12.02 5.57
N ASP A 190 -4.99 13.08 6.39
CA ASP A 190 -4.80 14.47 5.94
C ASP A 190 -3.39 14.71 5.42
N ARG A 191 -2.44 13.83 5.74
CA ARG A 191 -1.06 13.87 5.22
C ARG A 191 -1.01 13.90 3.71
N MET A 192 -1.91 13.17 3.06
CA MET A 192 -2.01 13.12 1.60
C MET A 192 -2.36 14.46 0.94
N LEU A 193 -2.81 15.46 1.70
CA LEU A 193 -3.04 16.83 1.21
C LEU A 193 -1.73 17.60 0.96
N ALA A 194 -0.63 17.21 1.61
CA ALA A 194 0.70 17.76 1.33
C ALA A 194 1.29 17.03 0.12
N CYS A 195 0.85 17.39 -1.08
CA CYS A 195 1.24 16.71 -2.31
C CYS A 195 2.76 16.65 -2.50
N GLU A 196 3.45 17.78 -2.31
CA GLU A 196 4.91 17.87 -2.43
C GLU A 196 5.65 16.86 -1.53
N ARG A 197 5.16 16.67 -0.30
CA ARG A 197 5.78 15.74 0.67
C ARG A 197 5.34 14.30 0.47
N SER A 198 4.09 14.07 0.05
CA SER A 198 3.44 12.75 0.15
C SER A 198 3.38 11.99 -1.17
N LEU A 199 3.40 12.68 -2.31
CA LEU A 199 3.33 12.06 -3.64
C LEU A 199 4.70 11.56 -4.11
N LEU A 200 5.37 10.77 -3.26
CA LEU A 200 6.63 10.11 -3.62
C LEU A 200 6.44 8.80 -4.41
N TYR A 201 5.18 8.43 -4.65
CA TYR A 201 4.75 7.37 -5.55
C TYR A 201 3.71 7.95 -6.53
N VAL A 202 4.12 8.19 -7.78
CA VAL A 202 3.37 9.01 -8.75
C VAL A 202 2.27 8.26 -9.51
N GLY A 203 2.07 6.98 -9.22
CA GLY A 203 1.21 6.11 -10.02
C GLY A 203 1.89 5.64 -11.30
N GLY A 204 1.10 5.14 -12.25
CA GLY A 204 1.63 4.62 -13.52
C GLY A 204 2.35 3.26 -13.38
N ALA A 205 2.25 2.65 -12.20
CA ALA A 205 2.70 1.29 -11.97
C ALA A 205 1.84 0.29 -12.76
N GLY A 206 2.48 -0.75 -13.30
CA GLY A 206 1.80 -1.82 -14.05
C GLY A 206 1.03 -2.83 -13.18
N SER A 207 0.59 -2.44 -11.97
CA SER A 207 -0.09 -3.32 -11.02
C SER A 207 -1.52 -3.65 -11.50
N CYS A 208 -2.10 -4.72 -10.97
CA CYS A 208 -3.52 -5.03 -11.18
C CYS A 208 -4.43 -3.90 -10.66
N ALA A 209 -5.63 -3.79 -11.23
CA ALA A 209 -6.68 -2.95 -10.65
C ALA A 209 -6.94 -3.40 -9.20
N GLY A 210 -6.99 -2.46 -8.25
CA GLY A 210 -7.23 -2.76 -6.84
C GLY A 210 -6.03 -3.30 -6.06
N CYS A 211 -4.83 -3.35 -6.64
CA CYS A 211 -3.68 -4.04 -6.02
C CYS A 211 -3.36 -3.57 -4.60
N GLY A 212 -3.50 -4.45 -3.61
CA GLY A 212 -3.25 -4.11 -2.21
C GLY A 212 -1.77 -3.78 -1.89
N GLU A 213 -0.82 -4.35 -2.65
CA GLU A 213 0.60 -4.02 -2.50
C GLU A 213 0.87 -2.56 -2.86
N ALA A 214 0.27 -2.07 -3.96
CA ALA A 214 0.48 -0.73 -4.44
C ALA A 214 -0.09 0.31 -3.47
N SER A 215 -1.27 0.05 -2.86
CA SER A 215 -1.82 0.89 -1.80
C SER A 215 -0.87 0.98 -0.59
N ALA A 216 -0.32 -0.16 -0.14
CA ALA A 216 0.63 -0.19 0.97
C ALA A 216 1.94 0.57 0.66
N LEU A 217 2.50 0.40 -0.55
CA LEU A 217 3.71 1.11 -0.97
C LEU A 217 3.49 2.62 -1.09
N ARG A 218 2.36 3.04 -1.64
CA ARG A 218 2.01 4.45 -1.73
C ARG A 218 1.87 5.09 -0.34
N MET A 219 1.25 4.39 0.61
CA MET A 219 1.15 4.84 2.00
C MET A 219 2.52 4.85 2.70
N LEU A 220 3.38 3.86 2.46
CA LEU A 220 4.77 3.87 2.95
C LEU A 220 5.48 5.13 2.47
N MET A 221 5.44 5.38 1.16
CA MET A 221 6.10 6.52 0.53
C MET A 221 5.58 7.86 1.06
N ALA A 222 4.27 8.00 1.25
CA ALA A 222 3.68 9.16 1.90
C ALA A 222 4.22 9.35 3.32
N GLN A 223 4.23 8.29 4.14
CA GLN A 223 4.71 8.39 5.52
C GLN A 223 6.19 8.77 5.61
N LEU A 224 7.04 8.19 4.75
CA LEU A 224 8.47 8.49 4.74
C LEU A 224 8.75 9.91 4.26
N GLY A 225 8.00 10.40 3.28
CA GLY A 225 8.11 11.79 2.85
C GLY A 225 7.82 12.78 3.99
N TRP A 226 6.88 12.44 4.87
CA TRP A 226 6.58 13.21 6.08
C TRP A 226 7.63 13.09 7.19
N THR A 227 8.18 11.91 7.43
CA THR A 227 9.05 11.67 8.59
C THR A 227 10.52 12.02 8.33
N VAL A 228 11.01 11.79 7.11
CA VAL A 228 12.44 11.93 6.80
C VAL A 228 12.72 12.81 5.58
N GLY A 229 11.72 13.13 4.76
CA GLY A 229 11.94 13.88 3.52
C GLY A 229 12.49 13.02 2.38
N ARG A 230 12.17 13.41 1.14
CA ARG A 230 12.43 12.63 -0.08
C ARG A 230 13.91 12.28 -0.27
N GLU A 231 14.79 13.24 0.02
CA GLU A 231 16.24 13.19 -0.16
C GLU A 231 16.98 12.27 0.83
N ASN A 232 16.24 11.74 1.81
CA ASN A 232 16.77 10.86 2.85
C ASN A 232 16.25 9.42 2.75
N ILE A 233 15.58 9.05 1.65
CA ILE A 233 15.00 7.72 1.45
C ILE A 233 15.79 6.94 0.40
N GLY A 234 16.04 5.66 0.65
CA GLY A 234 16.42 4.69 -0.37
C GLY A 234 15.73 3.35 -0.19
N LEU A 235 15.43 2.71 -1.32
CA LEU A 235 14.67 1.46 -1.38
C LEU A 235 15.51 0.35 -2.04
N VAL A 236 15.49 -0.84 -1.42
CA VAL A 236 16.06 -2.07 -1.97
C VAL A 236 14.94 -3.11 -2.09
N ALA A 237 14.56 -3.45 -3.31
CA ALA A 237 13.46 -4.36 -3.56
C ALA A 237 13.96 -5.79 -3.84
N ALA A 238 13.26 -6.77 -3.29
CA ALA A 238 13.35 -8.18 -3.68
C ALA A 238 12.43 -8.43 -4.88
N THR A 239 12.90 -9.24 -5.83
CA THR A 239 12.14 -9.58 -7.04
C THR A 239 10.77 -10.17 -6.69
N GLY A 240 9.71 -9.67 -7.30
CA GLY A 240 8.32 -10.07 -7.06
C GLY A 240 7.34 -9.18 -7.81
N CYS A 241 6.06 -9.19 -7.43
CA CYS A 241 5.05 -8.30 -8.03
C CYS A 241 5.50 -6.83 -7.94
N ASN A 242 5.93 -6.39 -6.75
CA ASN A 242 6.48 -5.05 -6.52
C ASN A 242 7.47 -4.61 -7.59
N THR A 243 8.51 -5.40 -7.87
CA THR A 243 9.52 -5.05 -8.90
C THR A 243 8.93 -5.08 -10.30
N VAL A 244 8.06 -6.04 -10.61
CA VAL A 244 7.49 -6.16 -11.96
C VAL A 244 6.64 -4.95 -12.31
N TYR A 245 5.69 -4.56 -11.45
CA TYR A 245 4.87 -3.40 -11.77
C TYR A 245 5.58 -2.06 -11.57
N SER A 246 6.64 -2.00 -10.73
CA SER A 246 7.34 -0.76 -10.41
C SER A 246 8.62 -0.53 -11.22
N SER A 247 9.11 -1.50 -11.98
CA SER A 247 10.35 -1.34 -12.75
C SER A 247 10.33 -2.06 -14.10
N THR A 248 9.15 -2.28 -14.69
CA THR A 248 9.06 -2.66 -16.10
C THR A 248 9.49 -1.45 -16.94
N TYR A 249 10.70 -1.55 -17.50
CA TYR A 249 11.29 -0.50 -18.31
C TYR A 249 10.31 -0.04 -19.41
N PRO A 250 10.14 1.28 -19.62
CA PRO A 250 10.88 2.41 -19.02
C PRO A 250 10.20 3.06 -17.80
N TYR A 251 9.23 2.40 -17.16
CA TYR A 251 8.36 3.03 -16.17
C TYR A 251 8.75 2.70 -14.72
N ASN A 252 8.84 3.73 -13.88
CA ASN A 252 9.09 3.65 -12.44
C ASN A 252 8.19 4.65 -11.68
N PRO A 253 7.36 4.20 -10.71
CA PRO A 253 6.47 5.07 -9.95
C PRO A 253 7.16 5.82 -8.80
N PHE A 254 8.37 5.43 -8.39
CA PHE A 254 9.03 6.00 -7.22
C PHE A 254 9.78 7.28 -7.54
N MET A 255 9.63 8.29 -6.68
CA MET A 255 10.38 9.56 -6.74
C MET A 255 11.70 9.52 -5.96
N VAL A 256 12.06 8.37 -5.40
CA VAL A 256 13.25 8.16 -4.57
C VAL A 256 14.20 7.13 -5.19
N PRO A 257 15.50 7.12 -4.83
CA PRO A 257 16.41 6.06 -5.22
C PRO A 257 15.85 4.67 -4.87
N TRP A 258 15.73 3.84 -5.90
CA TRP A 258 15.20 2.48 -5.80
C TRP A 258 16.09 1.54 -6.59
N THR A 259 16.32 0.34 -6.07
CA THR A 259 17.10 -0.68 -6.76
C THR A 259 16.54 -2.07 -6.48
N ASN A 260 16.66 -2.96 -7.46
CA ASN A 260 16.42 -4.39 -7.31
C ASN A 260 17.69 -5.14 -7.69
N SER A 261 18.12 -6.08 -6.85
CA SER A 261 19.19 -7.03 -7.18
C SER A 261 18.60 -8.35 -7.65
N LEU A 262 18.30 -9.26 -6.72
CA LEU A 262 17.73 -10.57 -7.01
C LEU A 262 16.59 -10.89 -6.04
N PHE A 263 16.00 -12.06 -6.20
CA PHE A 263 14.85 -12.52 -5.42
C PHE A 263 15.24 -12.83 -3.96
N GLU A 264 16.40 -13.44 -3.77
CA GLU A 264 16.86 -14.04 -2.52
C GLU A 264 17.71 -13.13 -1.64
N ASN A 265 18.24 -12.04 -2.18
CA ASN A 265 19.37 -11.33 -1.57
C ASN A 265 19.08 -9.86 -1.18
N ALA A 266 17.85 -9.36 -1.31
CA ALA A 266 17.56 -7.94 -1.02
C ALA A 266 18.00 -7.48 0.40
N PRO A 267 17.77 -8.25 1.49
CA PRO A 267 18.30 -7.89 2.81
C PRO A 267 19.84 -7.80 2.83
N ALA A 268 20.55 -8.75 2.21
CA ALA A 268 22.00 -8.73 2.13
C ALA A 268 22.53 -7.55 1.31
N MET A 269 21.87 -7.21 0.20
CA MET A 269 22.20 -6.01 -0.58
C MET A 269 22.04 -4.74 0.27
N ALA A 270 20.93 -4.63 1.01
CA ALA A 270 20.68 -3.50 1.91
C ALA A 270 21.75 -3.38 3.00
N MET A 271 22.25 -4.49 3.57
CA MET A 271 23.39 -4.46 4.49
C MET A 271 24.65 -3.86 3.85
N GLY A 272 24.90 -4.18 2.57
CA GLY A 272 26.00 -3.58 1.80
C GLY A 272 25.81 -2.07 1.59
N VAL A 273 24.61 -1.65 1.19
CA VAL A 273 24.24 -0.25 1.02
C VAL A 273 24.39 0.52 2.33
N ARG A 274 23.82 -0.01 3.43
CA ARG A 274 23.88 0.58 4.77
C ARG A 274 25.32 0.83 5.21
N LYS A 275 26.18 -0.18 5.12
CA LYS A 275 27.62 -0.05 5.45
C LYS A 275 28.31 1.02 4.61
N ARG A 276 27.98 1.13 3.32
CA ARG A 276 28.54 2.17 2.44
C ARG A 276 28.02 3.56 2.79
N TRP A 277 26.75 3.68 3.15
CA TRP A 277 26.15 4.94 3.60
C TRP A 277 26.76 5.39 4.94
N ASP A 278 26.99 4.47 5.88
CA ASP A 278 27.65 4.77 7.15
C ASP A 278 29.06 5.32 6.94
N GLN A 279 29.84 4.72 6.03
CA GLN A 279 31.17 5.23 5.65
C GLN A 279 31.13 6.65 5.06
N ARG A 280 29.99 7.07 4.51
CA ARG A 280 29.76 8.41 3.96
C ARG A 280 29.16 9.39 4.97
N GLY A 281 28.88 8.94 6.20
CA GLY A 281 28.21 9.75 7.22
C GLY A 281 26.69 9.87 7.04
N TRP A 282 26.07 8.98 6.26
CA TRP A 282 24.62 8.98 5.99
C TRP A 282 23.85 8.03 6.89
N GLY A 283 24.32 7.83 8.14
CA GLY A 283 23.78 6.88 9.12
C GLY A 283 22.28 7.05 9.39
N ASP A 284 21.82 8.28 9.30
CA ASP A 284 20.46 8.77 9.55
C ASP A 284 19.49 8.60 8.37
N LYS A 285 19.99 8.40 7.14
CA LYS A 285 19.14 8.18 5.97
C LYS A 285 18.35 6.88 6.09
N ALA A 286 17.06 6.96 5.77
CA ALA A 286 16.13 5.84 5.76
C ALA A 286 16.48 4.85 4.64
N LEU A 287 16.74 3.60 5.02
CA LEU A 287 16.95 2.51 4.08
C LEU A 287 15.90 1.41 4.33
N TRP A 288 15.05 1.20 3.33
CA TRP A 288 13.97 0.23 3.38
C TRP A 288 14.18 -0.90 2.38
N VAL A 289 13.98 -2.13 2.84
CA VAL A 289 13.84 -3.31 2.01
C VAL A 289 12.37 -3.56 1.74
N ILE A 290 12.01 -3.81 0.49
CA ILE A 290 10.65 -4.17 0.10
C ILE A 290 10.68 -5.59 -0.47
N GLY A 291 9.74 -6.45 -0.10
CA GLY A 291 9.64 -7.77 -0.72
C GLY A 291 8.29 -8.43 -0.46
N GLY A 292 7.90 -9.31 -1.37
CA GLY A 292 6.72 -10.16 -1.18
C GLY A 292 6.97 -11.29 -0.16
N ASP A 293 5.92 -12.00 0.22
CA ASP A 293 6.06 -13.14 1.13
C ASP A 293 6.99 -14.22 0.58
N GLY A 294 6.94 -14.54 -0.72
CA GLY A 294 7.86 -15.53 -1.29
C GLY A 294 9.35 -15.18 -1.20
N ALA A 295 9.68 -13.89 -1.28
CA ALA A 295 11.06 -13.44 -1.12
C ALA A 295 11.50 -13.55 0.34
N LEU A 296 10.65 -13.10 1.28
CA LEU A 296 11.07 -12.83 2.64
C LEU A 296 10.72 -13.96 3.64
N PHE A 297 9.71 -14.76 3.34
CA PHE A 297 9.33 -15.93 4.13
C PHE A 297 10.10 -17.19 3.73
N ASP A 298 10.47 -17.31 2.45
CA ASP A 298 11.08 -18.51 1.88
C ASP A 298 12.55 -18.27 1.48
N ILE A 299 12.80 -17.98 0.20
CA ILE A 299 14.13 -18.05 -0.41
C ILE A 299 15.13 -17.08 0.23
N GLY A 300 14.69 -15.88 0.59
CA GLY A 300 15.48 -14.83 1.22
C GLY A 300 15.37 -14.81 2.74
N PHE A 301 14.67 -15.76 3.37
CA PHE A 301 14.47 -15.76 4.83
C PHE A 301 15.80 -15.82 5.61
N GLY A 302 16.77 -16.62 5.15
CA GLY A 302 18.08 -16.68 5.80
C GLY A 302 18.83 -15.33 5.74
N SER A 303 18.68 -14.62 4.61
CA SER A 303 19.23 -13.28 4.42
C SER A 303 18.54 -12.24 5.32
N LEU A 304 17.20 -12.29 5.37
CA LEU A 304 16.40 -11.45 6.27
C LEU A 304 16.77 -11.69 7.74
N SER A 305 16.78 -12.94 8.18
CA SER A 305 17.13 -13.32 9.55
C SER A 305 18.54 -12.84 9.92
N ARG A 306 19.51 -12.96 9.00
CA ARG A 306 20.86 -12.41 9.20
C ARG A 306 20.87 -10.89 9.33
N MET A 307 20.07 -10.19 8.54
CA MET A 307 19.95 -8.73 8.57
C MET A 307 19.30 -8.26 9.88
N LEU A 308 18.23 -8.90 10.34
CA LEU A 308 17.60 -8.60 11.64
C LEU A 308 18.57 -8.85 12.79
N ALA A 309 19.38 -9.90 12.74
CA ALA A 309 20.43 -10.16 13.74
C ALA A 309 21.67 -9.25 13.61
N SER A 310 21.72 -8.32 12.66
CA SER A 310 22.92 -7.50 12.41
C SER A 310 23.02 -6.23 13.25
N GLY A 311 21.91 -5.77 13.83
CA GLY A 311 21.83 -4.46 14.50
C GLY A 311 21.92 -3.26 13.56
N LEU A 312 22.05 -3.47 12.24
CA LEU A 312 22.08 -2.38 11.28
C LEU A 312 20.71 -1.70 11.18
N ASN A 313 20.71 -0.36 11.12
CA ASN A 313 19.51 0.44 10.98
C ASN A 313 18.94 0.31 9.55
N ILE A 314 18.20 -0.78 9.33
CA ILE A 314 17.57 -1.17 8.06
C ILE A 314 16.15 -1.60 8.37
N LYS A 315 15.20 -1.08 7.60
CA LYS A 315 13.78 -1.38 7.75
C LYS A 315 13.33 -2.33 6.66
N VAL A 316 12.33 -3.15 6.93
CA VAL A 316 11.77 -4.08 5.96
C VAL A 316 10.26 -3.93 5.93
N LEU A 317 9.70 -3.72 4.74
CA LEU A 317 8.27 -3.85 4.49
C LEU A 317 8.04 -5.16 3.72
N VAL A 318 7.31 -6.09 4.35
CA VAL A 318 6.83 -7.30 3.69
C VAL A 318 5.44 -7.04 3.14
N LEU A 319 5.27 -7.28 1.84
CA LEU A 319 4.00 -7.24 1.13
C LEU A 319 3.47 -8.69 1.09
N ASP A 320 2.64 -9.02 2.08
CA ASP A 320 2.20 -10.39 2.29
C ASP A 320 0.92 -10.65 1.50
N THR A 321 1.03 -11.34 0.36
CA THR A 321 -0.11 -11.79 -0.44
C THR A 321 -0.43 -13.27 -0.20
N GLN A 322 0.29 -13.92 0.72
CA GLN A 322 0.15 -15.34 1.06
C GLN A 322 0.31 -16.30 -0.12
N VAL A 323 0.99 -15.89 -1.17
CA VAL A 323 1.17 -16.66 -2.40
C VAL A 323 2.25 -15.99 -3.26
N TYR A 324 2.92 -16.74 -4.13
CA TYR A 324 3.83 -16.14 -5.10
C TYR A 324 3.01 -15.55 -6.25
N SER A 325 2.47 -14.35 -6.05
CA SER A 325 1.55 -13.70 -6.99
C SER A 325 2.16 -13.55 -8.39
N ASN A 326 3.40 -13.09 -8.50
CA ASN A 326 4.03 -12.79 -9.79
C ASN A 326 4.18 -14.02 -10.69
N THR A 327 4.51 -15.17 -10.10
CA THR A 327 4.77 -16.41 -10.84
C THR A 327 3.48 -17.22 -11.08
N GLY A 328 2.32 -16.61 -10.79
CA GLY A 328 0.99 -17.15 -11.04
C GLY A 328 0.48 -18.06 -9.94
N GLY A 329 0.71 -17.73 -8.68
CA GLY A 329 -0.05 -18.30 -7.58
C GLY A 329 0.53 -19.55 -6.92
N GLN A 330 1.85 -19.69 -6.80
CA GLN A 330 2.46 -20.80 -6.06
C GLN A 330 2.30 -20.63 -4.56
N ALA A 331 2.08 -21.74 -3.85
CA ALA A 331 2.05 -21.76 -2.40
C ALA A 331 3.39 -21.24 -1.83
N SER A 332 3.31 -20.37 -0.84
CA SER A 332 4.43 -19.90 -0.02
C SER A 332 4.30 -20.44 1.40
N THR A 333 5.33 -20.28 2.24
CA THR A 333 5.13 -20.57 3.67
C THR A 333 4.20 -19.57 4.38
N ALA A 334 3.87 -18.43 3.76
CA ALA A 334 2.84 -17.51 4.22
C ALA A 334 1.40 -17.95 3.85
N SER A 335 1.23 -18.86 2.89
CA SER A 335 -0.09 -19.41 2.53
C SER A 335 -0.78 -20.04 3.74
N PHE A 336 -2.10 -19.88 3.83
CA PHE A 336 -2.91 -20.44 4.90
C PHE A 336 -3.10 -21.95 4.75
N THR A 337 -3.39 -22.63 5.86
CA THR A 337 -3.83 -24.02 5.82
C THR A 337 -5.16 -24.14 5.05
N GLY A 338 -5.28 -25.17 4.20
CA GLY A 338 -6.43 -25.35 3.33
C GLY A 338 -6.48 -24.42 2.11
N GLN A 339 -5.54 -23.47 1.97
CA GLN A 339 -5.48 -22.60 0.80
C GLN A 339 -5.16 -23.41 -0.46
N ALA A 340 -5.93 -23.23 -1.53
CA ALA A 340 -5.62 -23.78 -2.84
C ALA A 340 -4.65 -22.85 -3.57
N ALA A 341 -3.53 -23.39 -4.03
CA ALA A 341 -2.51 -22.68 -4.79
C ALA A 341 -1.76 -23.67 -5.72
N LYS A 342 -0.95 -23.18 -6.67
CA LYS A 342 -0.02 -24.06 -7.41
C LYS A 342 0.97 -24.68 -6.42
N MET A 343 1.32 -25.95 -6.63
CA MET A 343 2.07 -26.81 -5.69
C MET A 343 1.29 -27.19 -4.40
N SER A 344 0.10 -26.64 -4.18
CA SER A 344 -0.83 -27.08 -3.13
C SER A 344 -2.28 -27.06 -3.64
N PRO A 345 -2.60 -27.84 -4.69
CA PRO A 345 -3.94 -27.86 -5.24
C PRO A 345 -4.95 -28.49 -4.27
N HIS A 346 -6.22 -28.11 -4.43
CA HIS A 346 -7.33 -28.85 -3.83
C HIS A 346 -7.84 -29.92 -4.82
N GLY A 347 -7.66 -31.20 -4.47
CA GLY A 347 -8.01 -32.39 -5.23
C GLY A 347 -8.48 -33.55 -4.35
N LYS A 348 -8.33 -34.79 -4.83
CA LYS A 348 -8.77 -35.99 -4.08
C LYS A 348 -7.80 -36.37 -2.96
N VAL A 349 -6.49 -36.23 -3.20
CA VAL A 349 -5.42 -36.63 -2.26
C VAL A 349 -4.92 -35.44 -1.43
N GLN A 350 -4.65 -34.32 -2.09
CA GLN A 350 -4.24 -33.08 -1.44
C GLN A 350 -5.43 -32.13 -1.36
N LYS A 351 -5.59 -31.46 -0.22
CA LYS A 351 -6.74 -30.60 0.10
C LYS A 351 -6.27 -29.17 0.36
N GLY A 352 -5.46 -28.64 -0.55
CA GLY A 352 -4.75 -27.38 -0.33
C GLY A 352 -3.47 -27.56 0.49
N LYS A 353 -2.92 -26.45 0.99
CA LYS A 353 -1.71 -26.45 1.83
C LYS A 353 -1.99 -27.09 3.18
N ALA A 354 -1.16 -28.06 3.59
CA ALA A 354 -1.33 -28.79 4.84
C ALA A 354 -0.61 -28.12 6.02
N GLU A 355 0.52 -27.48 5.74
CA GLU A 355 1.37 -26.82 6.72
C GLU A 355 0.70 -25.58 7.30
N ALA A 356 1.01 -25.29 8.56
CA ALA A 356 0.65 -24.02 9.17
C ALA A 356 1.32 -22.87 8.43
N ARG A 357 0.72 -21.69 8.51
CA ARG A 357 1.36 -20.45 8.10
C ARG A 357 2.60 -20.22 8.96
N LYS A 358 3.68 -19.74 8.34
CA LYS A 358 4.86 -19.26 9.04
C LYS A 358 4.58 -17.85 9.58
N GLU A 359 4.42 -17.70 10.88
CA GLU A 359 4.17 -16.40 11.52
C GLU A 359 5.47 -15.59 11.64
N ILE A 360 5.89 -14.92 10.55
CA ILE A 360 7.19 -14.24 10.48
C ILE A 360 7.32 -13.10 11.49
N ALA A 361 6.23 -12.40 11.81
CA ALA A 361 6.24 -11.36 12.83
C ALA A 361 6.62 -11.94 14.20
N MET A 362 6.05 -13.09 14.57
CA MET A 362 6.39 -13.76 15.83
C MET A 362 7.83 -14.26 15.87
N ILE A 363 8.33 -14.79 14.75
CA ILE A 363 9.74 -15.18 14.63
C ILE A 363 10.66 -13.95 14.76
N ALA A 364 10.29 -12.84 14.14
CA ALA A 364 11.05 -11.59 14.17
C ALA A 364 11.10 -10.96 15.57
N MET A 365 10.05 -11.11 16.40
CA MET A 365 10.07 -10.63 17.80
C MET A 365 11.17 -11.30 18.63
N MET A 366 11.63 -12.50 18.22
CA MET A 366 12.69 -13.24 18.91
C MET A 366 14.10 -12.85 18.43
N HIS A 367 14.21 -12.02 17.40
CA HIS A 367 15.50 -11.42 17.03
C HIS A 367 15.90 -10.35 18.04
N PRO A 368 17.21 -10.19 18.33
CA PRO A 368 17.68 -9.17 19.27
C PRO A 368 17.37 -7.77 18.75
N ASP A 369 16.92 -6.88 19.64
CA ASP A 369 16.72 -5.45 19.40
C ASP A 369 16.07 -5.12 18.04
N THR A 370 15.01 -5.86 17.70
CA THR A 370 14.28 -5.70 16.44
C THR A 370 12.88 -5.17 16.70
N TYR A 371 12.53 -4.03 16.10
CA TYR A 371 11.14 -3.56 16.07
C TYR A 371 10.33 -4.40 15.09
N VAL A 372 9.13 -4.83 15.49
CA VAL A 372 8.27 -5.65 14.63
C VAL A 372 6.86 -5.09 14.61
N ALA A 373 6.23 -5.03 13.45
CA ALA A 373 4.81 -4.73 13.35
C ALA A 373 4.12 -5.60 12.30
N GLN A 374 2.83 -5.83 12.52
CA GLN A 374 1.92 -6.44 11.57
C GLN A 374 0.74 -5.50 11.34
N THR A 375 0.46 -5.14 10.09
CA THR A 375 -0.51 -4.09 9.76
C THR A 375 -1.26 -4.35 8.45
N THR A 376 -2.26 -3.53 8.14
CA THR A 376 -2.90 -3.49 6.82
C THR A 376 -3.08 -2.05 6.36
N ALA A 377 -3.10 -1.81 5.04
CA ALA A 377 -3.36 -0.48 4.46
C ALA A 377 -4.75 0.07 4.85
N ALA A 378 -5.73 -0.81 5.03
CA ALA A 378 -7.09 -0.45 5.43
C ALA A 378 -7.18 0.12 6.86
N HIS A 379 -6.24 -0.23 7.74
CA HIS A 379 -6.13 0.34 9.08
C HIS A 379 -5.19 1.55 9.06
N THR A 380 -5.56 2.59 8.31
CA THR A 380 -4.76 3.79 8.01
C THR A 380 -3.97 4.35 9.20
N ASN A 381 -4.64 4.57 10.34
CA ASN A 381 -3.99 5.11 11.53
C ASN A 381 -2.94 4.16 12.11
N HIS A 382 -3.24 2.85 12.13
CA HIS A 382 -2.30 1.83 12.59
C HIS A 382 -1.10 1.75 11.65
N PHE A 383 -1.34 1.69 10.33
CA PHE A 383 -0.30 1.62 9.31
C PHE A 383 0.68 2.79 9.43
N TYR A 384 0.18 4.02 9.39
CA TYR A 384 1.04 5.20 9.45
C TYR A 384 1.80 5.30 10.77
N ARG A 385 1.18 4.92 11.89
CA ARG A 385 1.85 4.87 13.20
C ARG A 385 3.00 3.87 13.19
N VAL A 386 2.78 2.62 12.78
CA VAL A 386 3.83 1.59 12.86
C VAL A 386 4.98 1.82 11.87
N ILE A 387 4.72 2.45 10.72
CA ILE A 387 5.78 2.89 9.80
C ILE A 387 6.62 4.01 10.44
N ALA A 388 5.99 4.98 11.11
CA ALA A 388 6.70 6.04 11.82
C ALA A 388 7.55 5.48 12.98
N GLU A 389 6.97 4.59 13.79
CA GLU A 389 7.66 3.90 14.89
C GLU A 389 8.85 3.09 14.35
N ALA A 390 8.64 2.26 13.33
CA ALA A 390 9.69 1.48 12.68
C ALA A 390 10.83 2.38 12.14
N GLN A 391 10.49 3.48 11.47
CA GLN A 391 11.48 4.43 10.94
C GLN A 391 12.29 5.09 12.06
N SER A 392 11.63 5.48 13.15
CA SER A 392 12.27 6.16 14.29
C SER A 392 13.16 5.25 15.14
N PHE A 393 12.91 3.94 15.11
CA PHE A 393 13.68 2.97 15.86
C PHE A 393 15.15 2.95 15.39
N ASP A 394 16.12 3.02 16.30
CA ASP A 394 17.54 2.95 15.93
C ASP A 394 18.01 1.49 15.88
N GLY A 395 17.75 0.83 14.74
CA GLY A 395 18.05 -0.59 14.58
C GLY A 395 17.22 -1.27 13.49
N PRO A 396 17.27 -2.61 13.40
CA PRO A 396 16.49 -3.36 12.43
C PRO A 396 14.99 -3.28 12.74
N ALA A 397 14.17 -3.18 11.69
CA ALA A 397 12.73 -3.26 11.83
C ALA A 397 12.07 -4.12 10.75
N LEU A 398 11.02 -4.84 11.11
CA LEU A 398 10.18 -5.62 10.21
C LEU A 398 8.72 -5.16 10.32
N VAL A 399 8.13 -4.74 9.21
CA VAL A 399 6.70 -4.44 9.10
C VAL A 399 6.08 -5.40 8.09
N VAL A 400 5.20 -6.28 8.55
CA VAL A 400 4.47 -7.22 7.70
C VAL A 400 3.11 -6.63 7.38
N THR A 401 2.82 -6.43 6.09
CA THR A 401 1.55 -5.83 5.66
C THR A 401 0.72 -6.85 4.91
N TYR A 402 -0.51 -7.10 5.37
CA TYR A 402 -1.48 -7.86 4.59
C TYR A 402 -1.83 -7.11 3.31
N THR A 403 -1.70 -7.78 2.17
CA THR A 403 -2.03 -7.21 0.87
C THR A 403 -2.91 -8.18 0.09
N THR A 404 -4.09 -7.71 -0.28
CA THR A 404 -5.03 -8.45 -1.13
C THR A 404 -4.46 -8.60 -2.54
N CYS A 405 -4.54 -9.81 -3.10
CA CYS A 405 -4.16 -10.10 -4.47
C CYS A 405 -5.38 -10.62 -5.23
N GLN A 406 -5.98 -9.75 -6.06
CA GLN A 406 -7.22 -10.02 -6.80
C GLN A 406 -7.23 -11.40 -7.48
N PRO A 407 -6.30 -11.72 -8.40
CA PRO A 407 -6.36 -12.96 -9.15
C PRO A 407 -6.13 -14.21 -8.28
N GLU A 408 -5.23 -14.12 -7.30
CA GLU A 408 -4.82 -15.29 -6.51
C GLU A 408 -5.68 -15.53 -5.26
N HIS A 409 -6.35 -14.49 -4.77
CA HIS A 409 -7.35 -14.62 -3.70
C HIS A 409 -8.73 -14.92 -4.28
N GLY A 410 -8.99 -14.55 -5.54
CA GLY A 410 -10.26 -14.75 -6.21
C GLY A 410 -11.32 -13.82 -5.65
N VAL A 411 -11.00 -12.53 -5.56
CA VAL A 411 -11.85 -11.45 -5.05
C VAL A 411 -11.98 -10.33 -6.10
N GLY A 412 -13.00 -9.48 -5.96
CA GLY A 412 -13.21 -8.33 -6.83
C GLY A 412 -12.08 -7.29 -6.75
N ASP A 413 -12.01 -6.44 -7.78
CA ASP A 413 -11.01 -5.37 -7.88
C ASP A 413 -11.20 -4.31 -6.77
N GLU A 414 -12.43 -4.17 -6.28
CA GLU A 414 -12.88 -3.22 -5.26
C GLU A 414 -12.73 -3.72 -3.81
N CYS A 415 -12.29 -4.96 -3.62
CA CYS A 415 -12.37 -5.63 -2.32
C CYS A 415 -11.11 -5.49 -1.46
N ALA A 416 -10.08 -4.72 -1.86
CA ALA A 416 -8.77 -4.80 -1.22
C ALA A 416 -8.81 -4.38 0.26
N ALA A 417 -9.39 -3.23 0.57
CA ALA A 417 -9.51 -2.73 1.94
C ALA A 417 -10.51 -3.55 2.76
N GLN A 418 -11.62 -3.98 2.16
CA GLN A 418 -12.62 -4.80 2.83
C GLN A 418 -12.04 -6.15 3.28
N GLN A 419 -11.34 -6.87 2.39
CA GLN A 419 -10.68 -8.13 2.73
C GLN A 419 -9.58 -7.94 3.78
N ALA A 420 -8.84 -6.83 3.71
CA ALA A 420 -7.84 -6.51 4.72
C ALA A 420 -8.44 -6.21 6.11
N LYS A 421 -9.64 -5.60 6.19
CA LYS A 421 -10.39 -5.43 7.45
C LYS A 421 -10.89 -6.79 7.96
N LEU A 422 -11.51 -7.57 7.09
CA LEU A 422 -12.04 -8.89 7.41
C LEU A 422 -10.94 -9.86 7.90
N ALA A 423 -9.73 -9.79 7.32
CA ALA A 423 -8.59 -10.58 7.77
C ALA A 423 -8.19 -10.28 9.22
N VAL A 424 -8.29 -9.02 9.67
CA VAL A 424 -8.00 -8.62 11.06
C VAL A 424 -9.13 -9.05 11.98
N GLU A 425 -10.39 -8.79 11.59
CA GLU A 425 -11.59 -9.12 12.38
C GLU A 425 -11.73 -10.63 12.61
N SER A 426 -11.39 -11.43 11.60
CA SER A 426 -11.44 -12.90 11.62
C SER A 426 -10.23 -13.58 12.27
N ARG A 427 -9.26 -12.82 12.80
CA ARG A 427 -7.97 -13.31 13.30
C ARG A 427 -7.08 -14.03 12.27
N ALA A 428 -7.41 -13.97 10.97
CA ALA A 428 -6.54 -14.47 9.92
C ALA A 428 -5.21 -13.71 9.87
N PHE A 429 -5.23 -12.41 10.18
CA PHE A 429 -4.06 -11.55 10.18
C PHE A 429 -4.17 -10.47 11.28
N PRO A 430 -3.84 -10.79 12.55
CA PRO A 430 -3.95 -9.83 13.66
C PRO A 430 -3.01 -8.65 13.51
N LEU A 431 -3.40 -7.46 13.96
CA LEU A 431 -2.51 -6.30 14.04
C LEU A 431 -1.60 -6.42 15.27
N LEU A 432 -0.34 -6.04 15.15
CA LEU A 432 0.55 -5.94 16.31
C LEU A 432 1.65 -4.91 16.10
N SER A 433 2.19 -4.41 17.20
CA SER A 433 3.47 -3.71 17.23
C SER A 433 4.27 -4.19 18.43
N PHE A 434 5.54 -4.50 18.22
CA PHE A 434 6.50 -4.94 19.20
C PHE A 434 7.69 -4.00 19.16
N ASP A 435 7.93 -3.30 20.26
CA ASP A 435 9.03 -2.36 20.40
C ASP A 435 9.92 -2.81 21.56
N PRO A 436 11.15 -3.28 21.28
CA PRO A 436 12.04 -3.81 22.31
C PRO A 436 12.46 -2.74 23.34
N SER A 437 12.31 -1.44 23.02
CA SER A 437 12.69 -0.34 23.92
C SER A 437 11.66 -0.02 25.01
N ARG A 438 10.42 -0.56 24.93
CA ARG A 438 9.32 -0.19 25.83
C ARG A 438 9.37 -0.79 27.23
N GLY A 439 10.17 -1.84 27.45
CA GLY A 439 10.24 -2.52 28.74
C GLY A 439 11.13 -3.75 28.71
N ASP A 440 11.11 -4.54 29.78
CA ASP A 440 11.91 -5.77 29.89
C ASP A 440 11.10 -7.02 29.57
N ARG A 441 9.78 -6.98 29.76
CA ARG A 441 8.87 -8.10 29.52
C ARG A 441 8.27 -8.01 28.12
N ILE A 442 8.01 -9.17 27.49
CA ILE A 442 7.31 -9.21 26.19
C ILE A 442 5.94 -8.52 26.28
N SER A 443 5.24 -8.65 27.41
CA SER A 443 3.94 -8.01 27.64
C SER A 443 3.99 -6.48 27.70
N GLU A 444 5.16 -5.89 27.97
CA GLU A 444 5.37 -4.43 27.94
C GLU A 444 5.76 -3.96 26.53
N ARG A 445 6.38 -4.84 25.75
CA ARG A 445 6.88 -4.58 24.39
C ARG A 445 5.82 -4.77 23.31
N LEU A 446 4.88 -5.70 23.51
CA LEU A 446 3.84 -6.08 22.54
C LEU A 446 2.52 -5.31 22.76
N ASP A 447 2.06 -4.59 21.74
CA ASP A 447 0.76 -3.90 21.69
C ASP A 447 -0.16 -4.56 20.65
N LEU A 448 -1.37 -4.93 21.11
CA LEU A 448 -2.45 -5.52 20.31
C LEU A 448 -3.70 -4.63 20.20
N LYS A 449 -3.66 -3.38 20.70
CA LYS A 449 -4.82 -2.47 20.78
C LYS A 449 -5.45 -2.13 19.43
N GLY A 450 -4.75 -2.33 18.32
CA GLY A 450 -5.29 -2.14 16.98
C GLY A 450 -6.42 -3.12 16.63
N ASN A 451 -6.51 -4.25 17.32
CA ASN A 451 -7.48 -5.30 17.00
C ASN A 451 -8.84 -5.07 17.69
N PRO A 452 -9.95 -5.50 17.07
CA PRO A 452 -11.23 -5.54 17.73
C PRO A 452 -11.27 -6.63 18.82
N SER A 453 -12.07 -6.42 19.86
CA SER A 453 -12.36 -7.40 20.92
C SER A 453 -11.12 -8.11 21.49
N ILE A 454 -10.09 -7.35 21.91
CA ILE A 454 -8.75 -7.89 22.21
C ILE A 454 -8.68 -9.01 23.28
N LYS A 455 -9.70 -9.14 24.14
CA LYS A 455 -9.77 -10.17 25.19
C LYS A 455 -10.62 -11.38 24.81
N ALA A 456 -11.30 -11.32 23.68
CA ALA A 456 -12.14 -12.40 23.18
C ALA A 456 -11.39 -13.22 22.13
N ASP A 457 -11.79 -14.49 21.99
CA ASP A 457 -11.31 -15.37 20.93
C ASP A 457 -11.69 -14.80 19.55
N TRP A 458 -12.95 -14.38 19.38
CA TRP A 458 -13.51 -13.88 18.12
C TRP A 458 -14.15 -12.51 18.28
N HIS A 459 -14.20 -11.75 17.18
CA HIS A 459 -14.97 -10.52 17.09
C HIS A 459 -16.44 -10.83 16.76
N SER A 460 -17.34 -9.91 17.11
CA SER A 460 -18.75 -9.95 16.71
C SER A 460 -19.09 -8.64 16.01
N ASP A 461 -19.73 -8.72 14.85
CA ASP A 461 -20.19 -7.56 14.09
C ASP A 461 -21.33 -6.80 14.83
N LYS A 462 -21.86 -5.75 14.19
CA LYS A 462 -22.93 -4.92 14.78
C LYS A 462 -24.23 -5.70 14.94
N GLU A 463 -24.44 -6.71 14.11
CA GLU A 463 -25.58 -7.61 14.07
C GLU A 463 -25.46 -8.77 15.08
N GLY A 464 -24.30 -8.93 15.72
CA GLY A 464 -24.00 -9.95 16.71
C GLY A 464 -23.49 -11.27 16.12
N ASN A 465 -23.22 -11.33 14.82
CA ASN A 465 -22.62 -12.50 14.20
C ASN A 465 -21.14 -12.57 14.54
N GLN A 466 -20.67 -13.77 14.88
CA GLN A 466 -19.25 -14.00 15.14
C GLN A 466 -18.47 -14.00 13.83
N ILE A 467 -17.41 -13.19 13.77
CA ILE A 467 -16.47 -13.15 12.65
C ILE A 467 -15.25 -14.01 13.00
N ASP A 468 -15.12 -15.14 12.33
CA ASP A 468 -13.99 -16.06 12.49
C ASP A 468 -13.29 -16.34 11.15
N PHE A 469 -12.23 -17.14 11.19
CA PHE A 469 -11.45 -17.49 9.99
C PHE A 469 -12.31 -18.09 8.87
N LEU A 470 -13.40 -18.79 9.17
CA LEU A 470 -14.25 -19.36 8.13
C LEU A 470 -15.11 -18.28 7.46
N THR A 471 -15.47 -17.20 8.17
CA THR A 471 -16.13 -16.05 7.55
C THR A 471 -15.22 -15.42 6.49
N PHE A 472 -13.94 -15.23 6.82
CA PHE A 472 -12.91 -14.77 5.88
C PHE A 472 -12.67 -15.76 4.74
N ALA A 473 -12.54 -17.06 5.04
CA ALA A 473 -12.31 -18.06 3.99
C ALA A 473 -13.49 -18.15 3.00
N ARG A 474 -14.73 -17.90 3.44
CA ARG A 474 -15.89 -17.90 2.54
C ARG A 474 -15.92 -16.73 1.56
N SER A 475 -15.25 -15.62 1.87
CA SER A 475 -15.22 -14.45 0.99
C SER A 475 -14.16 -14.52 -0.11
N GLU A 476 -13.34 -15.58 -0.15
CA GLU A 476 -12.23 -15.69 -1.09
C GLU A 476 -12.27 -16.97 -1.94
N GLY A 477 -12.13 -16.82 -3.26
CA GLY A 477 -12.11 -17.92 -4.22
C GLY A 477 -11.04 -18.98 -3.94
N ARG A 478 -9.90 -18.60 -3.33
CA ARG A 478 -8.80 -19.55 -2.98
C ARG A 478 -9.18 -20.61 -1.94
N PHE A 479 -10.30 -20.44 -1.23
CA PHE A 479 -10.84 -21.43 -0.30
C PHE A 479 -12.18 -22.02 -0.75
N ALA A 480 -12.74 -21.61 -1.89
CA ALA A 480 -14.09 -22.01 -2.31
C ALA A 480 -14.32 -23.53 -2.31
N LYS A 481 -13.29 -24.32 -2.64
CA LYS A 481 -13.36 -25.81 -2.65
C LYS A 481 -13.31 -26.45 -1.26
N GLN A 482 -13.10 -25.69 -0.20
CA GLN A 482 -13.13 -26.14 1.20
C GLN A 482 -14.53 -26.07 1.82
N PHE A 483 -15.52 -25.64 1.04
CA PHE A 483 -16.92 -25.61 1.46
C PHE A 483 -17.74 -26.50 0.53
N ALA A 484 -18.52 -27.40 1.12
CA ALA A 484 -19.48 -28.21 0.37
C ALA A 484 -20.65 -27.34 -0.13
N ALA A 485 -21.51 -27.91 -0.98
CA ALA A 485 -22.63 -27.19 -1.58
C ALA A 485 -23.67 -26.68 -0.55
N ASP A 486 -23.72 -27.30 0.63
CA ASP A 486 -24.54 -26.89 1.78
C ASP A 486 -23.83 -25.87 2.69
N GLY A 487 -22.61 -25.45 2.34
CA GLY A 487 -21.78 -24.53 3.12
C GLY A 487 -20.97 -25.19 4.25
N ALA A 488 -21.02 -26.52 4.39
CA ALA A 488 -20.27 -27.22 5.42
C ALA A 488 -18.75 -27.14 5.14
N PRO A 489 -17.93 -26.73 6.13
CA PRO A 489 -16.48 -26.65 5.97
C PRO A 489 -15.83 -28.05 6.02
N THR A 490 -14.75 -28.22 5.27
CA THR A 490 -13.86 -29.40 5.35
C THR A 490 -13.03 -29.41 6.64
N GLU A 491 -12.43 -30.56 6.96
CA GLU A 491 -11.52 -30.68 8.10
C GLU A 491 -10.30 -29.74 7.98
N GLU A 492 -9.78 -29.53 6.77
CA GLU A 492 -8.60 -28.68 6.55
C GLU A 492 -8.87 -27.20 6.86
N ILE A 493 -10.04 -26.68 6.51
CA ILE A 493 -10.37 -25.28 6.78
C ILE A 493 -10.80 -25.07 8.24
N GLN A 494 -11.37 -26.10 8.88
CA GLN A 494 -11.57 -26.11 10.34
C GLN A 494 -10.22 -26.08 11.07
N LEU A 495 -9.24 -26.87 10.61
CA LEU A 495 -7.88 -26.82 11.14
C LEU A 495 -7.24 -25.46 10.96
N ALA A 496 -7.49 -24.77 9.83
CA ALA A 496 -7.02 -23.41 9.61
C ALA A 496 -7.61 -22.41 10.62
N ARG A 497 -8.92 -22.53 10.89
CA ARG A 497 -9.60 -21.75 11.95
C ARG A 497 -9.00 -21.98 13.32
N ASP A 498 -8.78 -23.24 13.70
CA ASP A 498 -8.23 -23.58 15.01
C ASP A 498 -6.77 -23.08 15.16
N ARG A 499 -5.98 -23.15 14.09
CA ARG A 499 -4.61 -22.60 14.06
C ARG A 499 -4.61 -21.08 14.18
N SER A 500 -5.49 -20.38 13.46
CA SER A 500 -5.65 -18.92 13.58
C SER A 500 -6.00 -18.51 15.01
N LEU A 501 -6.90 -19.25 15.67
CA LEU A 501 -7.24 -19.02 17.06
C LEU A 501 -6.07 -19.30 18.02
N ALA A 502 -5.32 -20.38 17.78
CA ALA A 502 -4.14 -20.71 18.59
C ALA A 502 -3.06 -19.63 18.50
N THR A 503 -2.80 -19.09 17.29
CA THR A 503 -1.91 -17.94 17.09
C THR A 503 -2.40 -16.73 17.86
N TRP A 504 -3.70 -16.40 17.77
CA TRP A 504 -4.28 -15.28 18.49
C TRP A 504 -4.14 -15.41 20.01
N ARG A 505 -4.45 -16.58 20.59
CA ARG A 505 -4.28 -16.83 22.03
C ARG A 505 -2.83 -16.72 22.47
N THR A 506 -1.89 -17.19 21.65
CA THR A 506 -0.45 -17.03 21.91
C THR A 506 -0.08 -15.55 21.97
N LEU A 507 -0.57 -14.73 21.04
CA LEU A 507 -0.35 -13.28 21.07
C LEU A 507 -0.95 -12.64 22.33
N GLN A 508 -2.14 -13.06 22.74
CA GLN A 508 -2.78 -12.57 23.96
C GLN A 508 -1.98 -12.93 25.22
N GLU A 509 -1.47 -14.16 25.30
CA GLU A 509 -0.59 -14.61 26.40
C GLU A 509 0.69 -13.77 26.45
N LEU A 510 1.38 -13.62 25.29
CA LEU A 510 2.59 -12.80 25.18
C LEU A 510 2.33 -11.34 25.56
N ALA A 511 1.15 -10.80 25.26
CA ALA A 511 0.73 -9.45 25.62
C ALA A 511 0.24 -9.33 27.08
N GLY A 512 0.18 -10.43 27.85
CA GLY A 512 -0.32 -10.44 29.23
C GLY A 512 -1.83 -10.20 29.35
N LEU A 513 -2.61 -10.48 28.30
CA LEU A 513 -4.07 -10.35 28.29
C LEU A 513 -4.79 -11.59 28.81
N LEU A 514 -4.14 -12.75 28.73
CA LEU A 514 -4.59 -14.01 29.31
C LEU A 514 -3.67 -14.41 30.48
N PRO A 515 -4.21 -15.06 31.52
CA PRO A 515 -3.37 -15.66 32.57
C PRO A 515 -2.52 -16.79 31.98
N VAL A 516 -1.24 -16.83 32.36
CA VAL A 516 -0.25 -17.87 32.02
C VAL A 516 -0.52 -19.15 32.80
#